data_AF-A0A2P2JI40-F1
#
_entry.id   AF-A0A2P2JI40-F1
#
_cell.length_a   1.000
_cell.length_b   1.000
_cell.length_c   1.000
_cell.angle_alpha   90.00
_cell.angle_beta   90.00
_cell.angle_gamma   90.00
#
_symmetry.space_group_name_H-M   'P 1'
#
loop_
_entity.id
_entity.type
_entity.pdbx_description
1 polymer ?
#
loop_
_entity_poly.entity_id
_entity_poly.type
_entity_poly.pdbx_seq_one_letter_code
_entity_poly.pdbx_strand_id
1 'polypeptide(L)'
;MRLKKQKRHRRAVRFFIACFGFRQPFKILCDGTFVHHLIVNNITPADNALSSILGGPVKLFTTRCVIAELKRLGSSYSESLQAAQRLMVAR
;
A
#
# COMPACT_ATOMS: atom_id res chain seq x y z
N MET A 1 -21.02 2.67 -10.25
CA MET A 1 -21.26 3.89 -9.44
C MET A 1 -20.31 3.97 -8.25
N ARG A 2 -19.52 5.05 -8.17
CA ARG A 2 -18.49 5.32 -7.15
C ARG A 2 -18.98 5.16 -5.69
N LEU A 3 -20.21 5.59 -5.39
CA LEU A 3 -20.81 5.48 -4.05
C LEU A 3 -21.07 4.03 -3.59
N LYS A 4 -21.50 3.15 -4.51
CA LYS A 4 -21.71 1.72 -4.20
C LYS A 4 -20.38 1.05 -3.82
N LYS A 5 -19.28 1.39 -4.51
CA LYS A 5 -17.92 0.90 -4.21
C LYS A 5 -17.46 1.35 -2.82
N GLN A 6 -17.62 2.64 -2.51
CA GLN A 6 -17.24 3.18 -1.20
C GLN A 6 -18.05 2.57 -0.06
N LYS A 7 -19.37 2.34 -0.25
CA LYS A 7 -20.22 1.65 0.74
C LYS A 7 -19.72 0.23 1.02
N ARG A 8 -19.30 -0.50 -0.02
CA ARG A 8 -18.74 -1.85 0.13
C ARG A 8 -17.42 -1.84 0.90
N HIS A 9 -16.50 -0.93 0.56
CA HIS A 9 -15.22 -0.81 1.28
C HIS A 9 -15.43 -0.49 2.76
N ARG A 10 -16.32 0.46 3.07
CA ARG A 10 -16.63 0.83 4.46
C ARG A 10 -17.16 -0.35 5.28
N ARG A 11 -18.00 -1.20 4.67
CA ARG A 11 -18.51 -2.42 5.33
C ARG A 11 -17.38 -3.41 5.61
N ALA A 12 -16.51 -3.65 4.63
CA ALA A 12 -15.36 -4.54 4.80
C ALA A 12 -14.39 -4.05 5.90
N VAL A 13 -14.04 -2.75 5.89
CA VAL A 13 -13.16 -2.16 6.91
C VAL A 13 -13.78 -2.29 8.30
N ARG A 14 -15.08 -1.99 8.45
CA ARG A 14 -15.79 -2.15 9.75
C ARG A 14 -15.76 -3.59 10.25
N PHE A 15 -15.93 -4.57 9.36
CA PHE A 15 -15.82 -5.98 9.70
C PHE A 15 -14.43 -6.33 10.23
N PHE A 16 -13.35 -5.90 9.57
CA PHE A 16 -11.98 -6.17 10.04
C PHE A 16 -11.64 -5.44 11.35
N ILE A 17 -12.17 -4.24 11.57
CA ILE A 17 -12.02 -3.53 12.85
C ILE A 17 -12.73 -4.30 13.97
N ALA A 18 -13.99 -4.66 13.77
CA ALA A 18 -14.83 -5.27 14.81
C ALA A 18 -14.42 -6.72 15.12
N CYS A 19 -14.12 -7.51 14.10
CA CYS A 19 -13.91 -8.96 14.25
C CYS A 19 -12.43 -9.36 14.36
N PHE A 20 -11.50 -8.55 13.84
CA PHE A 20 -10.07 -8.89 13.76
C PHE A 20 -9.18 -7.87 14.47
N GLY A 21 -9.76 -6.88 15.14
CA GLY A 21 -9.02 -5.91 15.94
C GLY A 21 -8.11 -5.00 15.12
N PHE A 22 -8.43 -4.73 13.85
CA PHE A 22 -7.66 -3.78 13.04
C PHE A 22 -7.72 -2.38 13.66
N ARG A 23 -6.56 -1.75 13.82
CA ARG A 23 -6.41 -0.41 14.42
C ARG A 23 -5.73 0.55 13.46
N GLN A 24 -6.13 1.82 13.56
CA GLN A 24 -5.50 2.92 12.86
C GLN A 24 -4.20 3.34 13.57
N PRO A 25 -3.18 3.84 12.84
CA PRO A 25 -3.10 3.88 11.38
C PRO A 25 -3.01 2.47 10.78
N PHE A 26 -3.76 2.20 9.72
CA PHE A 26 -3.77 0.89 9.08
C PHE A 26 -2.41 0.60 8.45
N LYS A 27 -1.79 -0.52 8.86
CA LYS A 27 -0.49 -0.95 8.35
C LYS A 27 -0.68 -1.69 7.04
N ILE A 28 -0.20 -1.11 5.94
CA ILE A 28 -0.34 -1.68 4.60
C ILE A 28 1.01 -2.22 4.17
N LEU A 29 1.06 -3.51 3.83
CA LEU A 29 2.24 -4.13 3.26
C LEU A 29 2.19 -3.99 1.73
N CYS A 30 3.24 -3.42 1.15
CA CYS A 30 3.39 -3.18 -0.28
C CYS A 30 4.48 -4.10 -0.83
N ASP A 31 4.13 -4.87 -1.86
CA ASP A 31 5.06 -5.67 -2.64
C ASP A 31 5.71 -4.86 -3.78
N GLY A 32 6.63 -5.47 -4.53
CA GLY A 32 7.39 -4.78 -5.57
C GLY A 32 6.52 -4.35 -6.73
N THR A 33 5.60 -5.23 -7.16
CA THR A 33 4.66 -4.98 -8.25
C THR A 33 3.69 -3.84 -7.93
N PHE A 34 3.17 -3.79 -6.71
CA PHE A 34 2.30 -2.69 -6.27
C PHE A 34 3.05 -1.36 -6.28
N VAL A 35 4.26 -1.31 -5.72
CA VAL A 35 5.10 -0.10 -5.76
C VAL A 35 5.39 0.33 -7.19
N HIS A 36 5.74 -0.61 -8.06
CA HIS A 36 5.99 -0.34 -9.47
C HIS A 36 4.78 0.28 -10.17
N HIS A 37 3.59 -0.29 -9.98
CA HIS A 37 2.37 0.23 -10.59
C HIS A 37 1.93 1.58 -10.03
N LEU A 38 2.23 1.90 -8.77
CA LEU A 38 1.99 3.25 -8.24
C LEU A 38 2.79 4.31 -9.00
N ILE A 39 4.05 4.00 -9.34
CA ILE A 39 4.93 4.92 -10.06
C ILE A 39 4.49 5.05 -11.52
N VAL A 40 4.36 3.93 -12.23
CA VAL A 40 4.00 3.92 -13.66
C VAL A 40 2.66 4.61 -13.94
N ASN A 41 1.72 4.52 -13.00
CA ASN A 41 0.41 5.16 -13.13
C ASN A 41 0.32 6.54 -12.46
N ASN A 42 1.43 7.11 -11.99
CA ASN A 42 1.50 8.42 -11.33
C ASN A 42 0.53 8.55 -10.14
N ILE A 43 0.33 7.47 -9.37
CA ILE A 43 -0.53 7.45 -8.19
C ILE A 43 0.31 7.89 -6.98
N THR A 44 0.60 9.19 -6.93
CA THR A 44 1.34 9.81 -5.83
C THR A 44 0.54 10.95 -5.18
N PRO A 45 0.55 11.07 -3.83
CA PRO A 45 1.14 10.14 -2.87
C PRO A 45 0.19 8.95 -2.57
N ALA A 46 0.75 7.75 -2.45
CA ALA A 46 -0.01 6.49 -2.38
C ALA A 46 -0.82 6.33 -1.09
N ASP A 47 -0.35 6.93 0.00
CA ASP A 47 -1.02 6.97 1.30
C ASP A 47 -2.37 7.70 1.24
N ASN A 48 -2.47 8.81 0.50
CA ASN A 48 -3.73 9.53 0.29
C ASN A 48 -4.75 8.69 -0.47
N ALA A 49 -4.31 8.01 -1.53
CA ALA A 49 -5.17 7.12 -2.30
C ALA A 49 -5.72 5.98 -1.43
N LEU A 50 -4.86 5.34 -0.64
CA LEU A 50 -5.24 4.25 0.26
C LEU A 50 -6.10 4.72 1.45
N SER A 51 -5.78 5.88 2.02
CA SER A 51 -6.56 6.51 3.10
C SER A 51 -7.99 6.80 2.64
N SER A 52 -8.17 7.29 1.41
CA SER A 52 -9.49 7.51 0.81
C SER A 52 -10.30 6.22 0.64
N ILE A 53 -9.63 5.11 0.29
CA ILE A 53 -10.26 3.79 0.11
C ILE A 53 -10.67 3.18 1.46
N LEU A 54 -9.79 3.26 2.46
CA LEU A 54 -9.95 2.62 3.77
C LEU A 54 -10.71 3.50 4.78
N GLY A 55 -10.82 4.80 4.54
CA GLY A 55 -11.52 5.75 5.41
C GLY A 55 -10.80 6.00 6.73
N GLY A 56 -9.46 6.02 6.71
CA GLY A 56 -8.62 6.26 7.88
C GLY A 56 -7.14 6.36 7.53
N PRO A 57 -6.30 6.89 8.44
CA PRO A 57 -4.87 7.03 8.21
C PRO A 57 -4.21 5.68 7.97
N VAL A 58 -3.22 5.67 7.09
CA VAL A 58 -2.47 4.48 6.70
C VAL A 58 -0.98 4.69 6.95
N LYS A 59 -0.25 3.58 7.12
CA LYS A 59 1.20 3.56 7.18
C LYS A 59 1.71 2.48 6.25
N LEU A 60 2.53 2.85 5.29
CA LEU A 60 3.01 1.95 4.24
C LEU A 60 4.31 1.27 4.66
N PHE A 61 4.36 -0.04 4.47
CA PHE A 61 5.50 -0.87 4.75
C PHE A 61 5.88 -1.69 3.51
N THR A 62 7.13 -2.12 3.46
CA THR A 62 7.57 -3.20 2.58
C THR A 62 8.44 -4.18 3.37
N THR A 63 8.89 -5.25 2.74
CA THR A 63 9.76 -6.26 3.36
C THR A 63 11.16 -6.24 2.74
N ARG A 64 12.13 -6.82 3.46
CA ARG A 64 13.50 -6.95 2.93
C ARG A 64 13.57 -7.82 1.68
N CYS A 65 12.73 -8.85 1.58
CA CYS A 65 12.70 -9.73 0.41
C CYS A 65 12.18 -8.98 -0.83
N VAL A 66 11.20 -8.10 -0.68
CA VAL A 66 10.69 -7.25 -1.78
C VAL A 66 11.76 -6.27 -2.27
N ILE A 67 12.50 -5.64 -1.35
CA ILE A 67 13.63 -4.77 -1.73
C ILE A 67 14.70 -5.56 -2.48
N ALA A 68 15.03 -6.77 -2.01
CA ALA A 68 16.00 -7.64 -2.68
C ALA A 68 15.49 -8.14 -4.05
N GLU A 69 14.20 -8.41 -4.19
CA GLU A 69 13.56 -8.75 -5.45
C GLU A 69 13.69 -7.61 -6.47
N LEU A 70 13.27 -6.40 -6.12
CA LEU A 70 13.38 -5.22 -6.99
C LEU A 70 14.83 -4.95 -7.40
N LYS A 71 15.79 -5.18 -6.49
CA LYS A 71 17.22 -5.06 -6.81
C LYS A 71 17.68 -6.10 -7.85
N ARG A 72 17.17 -7.33 -7.79
CA ARG A 72 17.50 -8.39 -8.78
C ARG A 72 16.88 -8.13 -10.15
N LEU A 73 15.72 -7.46 -10.20
CA LEU A 73 15.06 -7.12 -11.47
C LEU A 73 15.81 -6.06 -12.30
N GLY A 74 16.80 -5.38 -11.71
CA GLY A 74 17.74 -4.54 -12.44
C GLY A 74 17.24 -3.13 -12.75
N SER A 75 17.88 -2.48 -13.74
CA SER A 75 17.74 -1.05 -14.03
C SER A 75 16.33 -0.61 -14.39
N SER A 76 15.55 -1.46 -15.07
CA SER A 76 14.16 -1.19 -15.45
C SER A 76 13.23 -0.96 -14.25
N TYR A 77 13.62 -1.41 -13.06
CA TYR A 77 12.85 -1.25 -11.81
C TYR A 77 13.54 -0.33 -10.81
N SER A 78 14.53 0.46 -11.25
CA SER A 78 15.31 1.36 -10.39
C SER A 78 14.45 2.36 -9.61
N GLU A 79 13.45 2.97 -10.26
CA GLU A 79 12.51 3.88 -9.59
C GLU A 79 11.65 3.16 -8.56
N SER A 80 11.20 1.95 -8.89
CA SER A 80 10.41 1.10 -7.97
C SER A 80 11.23 0.69 -6.75
N LEU A 81 12.50 0.34 -6.95
CA LEU A 81 13.44 0.07 -5.87
C LEU A 81 13.63 1.29 -4.97
N GLN A 82 13.86 2.48 -5.55
CA GLN A 82 14.02 3.71 -4.78
C GLN A 82 12.77 4.05 -3.97
N ALA A 83 11.58 3.89 -4.56
CA ALA A 83 10.33 4.12 -3.84
C ALA A 83 10.12 3.11 -2.71
N ALA A 84 10.37 1.82 -2.95
CA ALA A 84 10.26 0.78 -1.94
C ALA A 84 11.22 1.01 -0.77
N GLN A 85 12.44 1.50 -1.02
CA GLN A 85 13.42 1.84 0.02
C GLN A 85 13.00 3.02 0.91
N ARG A 86 12.10 3.89 0.43
CA ARG A 86 11.52 5.00 1.23
C ARG A 86 10.38 4.54 2.12
N LEU A 87 9.80 3.36 1.89
CA LEU A 87 8.79 2.78 2.76
C LEU A 87 9.45 2.21 4.03
N MET A 88 8.67 2.08 5.11
CA MET A 88 9.20 1.42 6.30
C MET A 88 9.39 -0.07 6.05
N VAL A 89 10.46 -0.64 6.60
CA VAL A 89 10.70 -2.07 6.53
C VAL A 89 9.96 -2.75 7.68
N ALA A 90 8.99 -3.61 7.36
CA ALA A 90 8.41 -4.53 8.31
C ALA A 90 9.48 -5.55 8.75
N ARG A 91 9.66 -5.69 10.06
CA ARG A 91 10.56 -6.67 10.68
C ARG A 91 9.80 -7.94 11.02
#